data_AF-A0A2N8ZHY0-F1
#
_entry.id   AF-A0A2N8ZHY0-F1
#
_cell.length_a   1.000
_cell.length_b   1.000
_cell.length_c   1.000
_cell.angle_alpha   90.00
_cell.angle_beta   90.00
_cell.angle_gamma   90.00
#
_symmetry.space_group_name_H-M   'P 1'
#
loop_
_entity.id
_entity.type
_entity.pdbx_description
1 polymer ?
#
loop_
_entity_poly.entity_id
_entity_poly.type
_entity_poly.pdbx_seq_one_letter_code
_entity_poly.pdbx_strand_id
1 'polypeptide(L)'
;MSEQVLNDHKNPQLKRGLSETVLIFWGLPVKVFALAALFSGFGLFLLISQLGWMWGALLGGIFSVMVFAPLRWIHKEDAHAWILWIEAFSNSGYTSTRLIKKRLFVMRRGNVLHFKQWKKDHE
;
A
#
# COMPACT_ATOMS: atom_id res chain seq x y z
N MET A 1 -26.39 -18.13 -26.76
CA MET A 1 -25.05 -17.57 -26.45
C MET A 1 -25.17 -16.72 -25.18
N SER A 2 -25.48 -17.37 -24.05
CA SER A 2 -26.02 -16.70 -22.85
C SER A 2 -25.59 -17.32 -21.51
N GLU A 3 -24.76 -18.38 -21.51
CA GLU A 3 -24.33 -19.04 -20.25
C GLU A 3 -22.90 -18.68 -19.81
N GLN A 4 -22.03 -18.21 -20.71
CA GLN A 4 -20.65 -17.84 -20.35
C GLN A 4 -20.56 -16.48 -19.63
N VAL A 5 -21.46 -15.53 -19.91
CA VAL A 5 -21.46 -14.20 -19.26
C VAL A 5 -21.96 -14.26 -17.82
N LEU A 6 -22.87 -15.20 -17.50
CA LEU A 6 -23.40 -15.35 -16.14
C LEU A 6 -22.40 -15.99 -15.16
N ASN A 7 -21.42 -16.73 -15.67
CA ASN A 7 -20.40 -17.42 -14.86
C ASN A 7 -19.19 -16.55 -14.49
N ASP A 8 -19.04 -15.37 -15.09
CA ASP A 8 -17.90 -14.48 -14.81
C ASP A 8 -17.97 -13.82 -13.42
N HIS A 9 -19.14 -13.87 -12.77
CA HIS A 9 -19.32 -13.39 -11.39
C HIS A 9 -18.77 -14.37 -10.31
N LYS A 10 -18.25 -15.54 -10.73
CA LYS A 10 -17.68 -16.58 -9.86
C LYS A 10 -16.21 -16.84 -10.16
N ASN A 11 -15.41 -15.83 -10.47
CA ASN A 11 -13.96 -16.01 -10.47
C ASN A 11 -13.40 -15.84 -9.04
N PRO A 12 -13.06 -16.93 -8.31
CA PRO A 12 -12.50 -16.82 -6.97
C PRO A 12 -11.11 -16.18 -6.96
N GLN A 13 -10.43 -16.09 -8.11
CA GLN A 13 -9.10 -15.47 -8.21
C GLN A 13 -9.16 -13.94 -8.17
N LEU A 14 -10.28 -13.32 -8.55
CA LEU A 14 -10.50 -11.88 -8.38
C LEU A 14 -10.75 -11.51 -6.91
N LYS A 15 -11.33 -12.41 -6.10
CA LYS A 15 -11.54 -12.20 -4.66
C LYS A 15 -10.26 -12.37 -3.82
N ARG A 16 -9.25 -13.09 -4.31
CA ARG A 16 -8.00 -13.34 -3.59
C ARG A 16 -7.09 -12.11 -3.47
N GLY A 17 -7.31 -11.06 -4.26
CA GLY A 17 -6.50 -9.83 -4.20
C GLY A 17 -7.06 -8.72 -3.32
N LEU A 18 -8.30 -8.83 -2.82
CA LEU A 18 -9.05 -7.67 -2.30
C LEU A 18 -9.50 -7.78 -0.83
N SER A 19 -9.06 -8.79 -0.09
CA SER A 19 -9.68 -9.07 1.22
C SER A 19 -8.73 -9.65 2.26
N GLU A 20 -7.51 -9.12 2.38
CA GLU A 20 -6.92 -9.06 3.72
C GLU A 20 -7.51 -7.83 4.39
N THR A 21 -8.45 -8.03 5.33
CA THR A 21 -8.95 -6.94 6.17
C THR A 21 -7.77 -6.38 6.95
N VAL A 22 -7.18 -5.30 6.45
CA VAL A 22 -6.08 -4.62 7.15
C VAL A 22 -6.68 -3.99 8.39
N LEU A 23 -6.28 -4.50 9.56
CA LEU A 23 -6.59 -3.85 10.83
C LEU A 23 -5.85 -2.51 10.84
N ILE A 24 -6.63 -1.43 10.83
CA ILE A 24 -6.14 -0.05 10.90
C ILE A 24 -6.35 0.42 12.33
N PHE A 25 -5.26 0.85 12.97
CA PHE A 25 -5.28 1.49 14.27
C PHE A 25 -4.74 2.91 14.13
N TRP A 26 -5.55 3.90 14.53
CA TRP A 26 -5.15 5.32 14.57
C TRP A 26 -4.66 5.89 13.22
N GLY A 27 -5.24 5.39 12.11
CA GLY A 27 -4.91 5.79 10.74
C GLY A 27 -3.73 5.02 10.12
N LEU A 28 -3.22 4.00 10.79
CA LEU A 28 -2.09 3.18 10.33
C LEU A 28 -2.43 1.70 10.35
N PRO A 29 -1.93 0.89 9.40
CA PRO A 29 -1.95 -0.55 9.51
C PRO A 29 -1.26 -1.00 10.80
N VAL A 30 -1.85 -1.93 11.55
CA VAL A 30 -1.34 -2.37 12.87
C VAL A 30 0.13 -2.79 12.82
N LYS A 31 0.57 -3.48 11.76
CA LYS A 31 1.97 -3.89 11.58
C LYS A 31 2.91 -2.67 11.53
N VAL A 32 2.52 -1.65 10.79
CA VAL A 32 3.26 -0.40 10.62
C VAL A 32 3.24 0.41 11.93
N PHE A 33 2.09 0.46 12.60
CA PHE A 33 1.96 1.10 13.91
C PHE A 33 2.88 0.45 14.95
N ALA A 34 2.92 -0.89 15.03
CA ALA A 34 3.76 -1.60 15.98
C ALA A 34 5.25 -1.30 15.77
N LEU A 35 5.70 -1.26 14.50
CA LEU A 35 7.08 -0.90 14.17
C LEU A 35 7.39 0.55 14.56
N ALA A 36 6.50 1.48 14.22
CA ALA A 36 6.64 2.89 14.57
C ALA A 36 6.67 3.10 16.09
N ALA A 37 5.81 2.40 16.83
CA ALA A 37 5.74 2.44 18.29
C ALA A 37 7.01 1.88 18.93
N LEU A 38 7.60 0.82 18.38
CA LEU A 38 8.87 0.27 18.85
C LEU A 38 10.00 1.30 18.70
N PHE A 39 10.13 1.91 17.52
CA PHE A 39 11.15 2.93 17.26
C PHE A 39 10.96 4.18 18.13
N SER A 40 9.73 4.67 18.21
CA SER A 40 9.37 5.84 19.03
C SER A 40 9.59 5.58 20.51
N GLY A 41 9.15 4.42 21.03
CA GLY A 41 9.34 4.03 22.42
C GLY A 41 10.81 3.84 22.79
N PHE A 42 11.61 3.21 21.92
CA PHE A 42 13.05 3.07 22.14
C PHE A 42 13.76 4.43 22.12
N GLY A 43 13.45 5.29 21.15
CA GLY A 43 14.02 6.65 21.09
C GLY A 43 13.64 7.51 22.29
N LEU A 44 12.38 7.45 22.73
CA LEU A 44 11.89 8.12 23.94
C LEU A 44 12.63 7.62 25.19
N PHE A 45 12.78 6.30 25.33
CA PHE A 45 13.50 5.70 26.46
C PHE A 45 14.96 6.16 26.50
N LEU A 46 15.65 6.15 25.36
CA LEU A 46 17.04 6.64 25.27
C LEU A 46 17.15 8.12 25.65
N LEU A 47 16.25 8.97 25.16
CA LEU A 47 16.25 10.40 25.47
C LEU A 47 15.97 10.66 26.95
N ILE A 48 15.02 9.95 27.55
CA ILE A 48 14.75 10.01 28.99
C ILE A 48 15.96 9.53 29.80
N SER A 49 16.61 8.46 29.38
CA SER A 49 17.77 7.90 30.07
C SER A 49 19.00 8.84 30.03
N GLN A 50 19.14 9.67 28.99
CA GLN A 50 20.33 10.50 28.79
C GLN A 50 20.12 11.97 29.23
N LEU A 51 18.96 12.56 28.94
CA LEU A 51 18.66 13.97 29.25
C LEU A 51 17.78 14.15 30.50
N GLY A 52 17.37 13.05 31.13
CA GLY A 52 16.45 13.04 32.25
C GLY A 52 14.99 13.14 31.82
N TRP A 53 14.09 12.91 32.78
CA TRP A 53 12.66 12.73 32.52
C TRP A 53 11.99 13.92 31.80
N MET A 54 12.30 15.17 32.20
CA MET A 54 11.61 16.36 31.68
C MET A 54 12.03 16.67 30.23
N TRP A 55 13.33 16.82 29.96
CA TRP A 55 13.85 17.10 28.63
C TRP A 55 13.75 15.90 27.69
N GLY A 56 13.98 14.70 28.22
CA GLY A 56 13.84 13.46 27.47
C GLY A 56 12.39 13.17 27.05
N ALA A 57 11.40 13.46 27.91
CA ALA A 57 10.00 13.31 27.53
C ALA A 57 9.57 14.34 26.47
N LEU A 58 10.01 15.59 26.59
CA LEU A 58 9.68 16.64 25.61
C LEU A 58 10.28 16.31 24.24
N LEU A 59 11.59 16.06 24.18
CA LEU A 59 12.27 15.73 22.93
C LEU A 59 11.83 14.37 22.37
N GLY A 60 11.61 13.39 23.24
CA GLY A 60 11.10 12.09 22.83
C GLY A 60 9.66 12.14 22.31
N GLY A 61 8.84 13.05 22.85
CA GLY A 61 7.52 13.35 22.30
C GLY A 61 7.62 13.94 20.89
N ILE A 62 8.48 14.94 20.69
CA ILE A 62 8.74 15.52 19.36
C ILE A 62 9.25 14.45 18.38
N PHE A 63 10.22 13.63 18.80
CA PHE A 63 10.74 12.53 18.01
C PHE A 63 9.65 11.54 17.62
N SER A 64 8.76 11.18 18.54
CA SER A 64 7.62 10.31 18.28
C SER A 64 6.69 10.92 17.23
N VAL A 65 6.38 12.21 17.33
CA VAL A 65 5.58 12.91 16.30
C VAL A 65 6.29 12.88 14.95
N MET A 66 7.62 13.10 14.90
CA MET A 66 8.40 13.03 13.66
C MET A 66 8.37 11.64 13.01
N VAL A 67 8.27 10.57 13.80
CA VAL A 67 8.08 9.21 13.28
C VAL A 67 6.65 9.04 12.77
N PHE A 68 5.63 9.31 13.60
CA PHE A 68 4.24 8.98 13.28
C PHE A 68 3.58 9.89 12.23
N ALA A 69 3.96 11.17 12.16
CA ALA A 69 3.35 12.14 11.24
C ALA A 69 3.50 11.76 9.76
N PRO A 70 4.72 11.52 9.22
CA PRO A 70 4.87 11.15 7.81
C PRO A 70 4.21 9.80 7.51
N LEU A 71 4.31 8.84 8.44
CA LEU A 71 3.66 7.54 8.34
C LEU A 71 2.14 7.68 8.15
N ARG A 72 1.50 8.57 8.92
CA ARG A 72 0.05 8.84 8.81
C ARG A 72 -0.33 9.55 7.53
N TRP A 73 0.48 10.50 7.07
CA TRP A 73 0.20 11.20 5.82
C TRP A 73 0.20 10.24 4.62
N ILE A 74 1.15 9.32 4.57
CA ILE A 74 1.24 8.33 3.48
C ILE A 74 0.04 7.36 3.51
N HIS A 75 -0.38 6.92 4.70
CA HIS A 75 -1.47 5.94 4.85
C HIS A 75 -2.88 6.57 4.87
N LYS A 76 -2.99 7.90 4.78
CA LYS A 76 -4.28 8.60 4.76
C LYS A 76 -5.10 8.23 3.51
N GLU A 77 -4.44 8.15 2.36
CA GLU A 77 -5.08 7.90 1.06
C GLU A 77 -5.03 6.42 0.66
N ASP A 78 -4.02 5.66 1.14
CA ASP A 78 -3.88 4.23 0.87
C ASP A 78 -3.30 3.46 2.07
N ALA A 79 -4.14 2.65 2.72
CA ALA A 79 -3.73 1.79 3.83
C ALA A 79 -2.76 0.67 3.42
N HIS A 80 -2.64 0.35 2.12
CA HIS A 80 -1.76 -0.68 1.59
C HIS A 80 -0.43 -0.12 1.04
N ALA A 81 -0.17 1.18 1.18
CA ALA A 81 1.05 1.82 0.69
C ALA A 81 2.36 1.14 1.17
N TRP A 82 2.35 0.57 2.39
CA TRP A 82 3.49 -0.18 2.93
C TRP A 82 3.84 -1.45 2.15
N ILE A 83 2.88 -2.08 1.46
CA ILE A 83 3.13 -3.28 0.64
C ILE A 83 4.05 -2.94 -0.52
N LEU A 84 3.81 -1.80 -1.20
CA LEU A 84 4.68 -1.31 -2.27
C LEU A 84 6.10 -1.05 -1.77
N TRP A 85 6.25 -0.61 -0.52
CA TRP A 85 7.55 -0.37 0.09
C TRP A 85 8.31 -1.67 0.39
N ILE A 86 7.62 -2.69 0.91
CA ILE A 86 8.21 -4.02 1.12
C ILE A 86 8.53 -4.68 -0.22
N GLU A 87 7.63 -4.57 -1.19
CA GLU A 87 7.86 -5.12 -2.52
C GLU A 87 9.05 -4.41 -3.18
N ALA A 88 9.17 -3.08 -3.05
CA ALA A 88 10.33 -2.32 -3.53
C ALA A 88 11.64 -2.66 -2.82
N PHE A 89 11.59 -2.93 -1.51
CA PHE A 89 12.77 -3.32 -0.73
C PHE A 89 13.22 -4.75 -1.06
N SER A 90 12.27 -5.67 -1.22
CA SER A 90 12.50 -7.09 -1.54
C SER A 90 12.88 -7.30 -3.01
N ASN A 91 12.25 -6.53 -3.91
CA ASN A 91 12.56 -6.50 -5.33
C ASN A 91 13.22 -5.16 -5.67
N SER A 92 14.56 -5.12 -5.66
CA SER A 92 15.36 -4.02 -6.24
C SER A 92 15.14 -3.82 -7.76
N GLY A 93 14.23 -4.59 -8.37
CA GLY A 93 13.91 -4.64 -9.78
C GLY A 93 12.76 -3.72 -10.23
N TYR A 94 12.31 -2.75 -9.42
CA TYR A 94 11.49 -1.63 -9.93
C TYR A 94 12.35 -0.65 -10.72
N THR A 95 12.95 -1.18 -11.77
CA THR A 95 13.53 -0.38 -12.84
C THR A 95 12.43 -0.10 -13.86
N SER A 96 12.44 1.07 -14.48
CA SER A 96 11.53 1.46 -15.59
C SER A 96 11.51 0.45 -16.75
N THR A 97 12.48 -0.46 -16.79
CA THR A 97 12.60 -1.57 -17.73
C THR A 97 11.66 -2.76 -17.46
N ARG A 98 11.05 -2.87 -16.27
CA ARG A 98 10.01 -3.89 -15.95
C ARG A 98 8.60 -3.28 -15.92
N LEU A 99 8.27 -2.48 -16.93
CA LEU A 99 6.87 -2.24 -17.26
C LEU A 99 6.26 -3.54 -17.77
N ILE A 100 5.62 -4.30 -16.88
CA ILE A 100 4.72 -5.38 -17.30
C ILE A 100 3.65 -4.72 -18.16
N LYS A 101 3.73 -4.91 -19.49
CA LYS A 101 2.69 -4.49 -20.42
C LYS A 101 1.39 -5.19 -20.01
N LYS A 102 0.57 -4.50 -19.22
CA LYS A 102 -0.76 -4.97 -18.85
C LYS A 102 -1.55 -5.10 -20.14
N ARG A 103 -2.05 -6.31 -20.45
CA ARG A 103 -2.91 -6.53 -21.62
C ARG A 103 -4.23 -5.81 -21.35
N LEU A 104 -4.42 -4.67 -21.99
CA LEU A 104 -5.63 -3.89 -21.91
C LEU A 104 -6.62 -4.43 -22.94
N PHE A 105 -7.84 -4.72 -22.49
CA PHE A 105 -8.95 -5.13 -23.34
C PHE A 105 -10.03 -4.06 -23.28
N VAL A 106 -10.58 -3.71 -24.44
CA VAL A 106 -11.66 -2.73 -24.61
C VAL A 106 -12.93 -3.49 -24.97
N MET A 107 -13.96 -3.38 -24.13
CA MET A 107 -15.24 -4.03 -24.37
C MET A 107 -16.19 -3.06 -25.09
N ARG A 108 -16.65 -3.41 -26.29
CA ARG A 108 -17.60 -2.62 -27.08
C ARG A 108 -18.71 -3.52 -27.63
N ARG A 109 -19.96 -3.22 -27.27
CA ARG A 109 -21.19 -3.83 -27.81
C ARG A 109 -21.08 -5.36 -28.02
N GLY A 110 -20.63 -6.06 -26.98
CA GLY A 110 -20.55 -7.53 -26.97
C GLY A 110 -19.24 -8.14 -27.47
N ASN A 111 -18.29 -7.34 -27.96
CA ASN A 111 -16.96 -7.80 -28.38
C ASN A 111 -15.87 -7.27 -27.43
N VAL A 112 -14.91 -8.13 -27.07
CA VAL A 112 -13.73 -7.80 -26.29
C VAL A 112 -12.54 -7.71 -27.24
N LEU A 113 -12.06 -6.50 -27.50
CA LEU A 113 -10.95 -6.25 -28.41
C LEU A 113 -9.69 -5.94 -27.60
N HIS A 114 -8.53 -6.37 -28.08
CA HIS A 114 -7.28 -5.94 -27.46
C HIS A 114 -7.04 -4.45 -27.76
N PHE A 115 -6.54 -3.66 -26.80
CA PHE A 115 -6.36 -2.22 -26.94
C PHE A 115 -5.54 -1.83 -28.19
N LYS A 116 -4.54 -2.65 -28.56
CA LYS A 116 -3.77 -2.46 -29.79
C LYS A 116 -4.61 -2.52 -31.07
N GLN A 117 -5.61 -3.40 -31.11
CA GLN A 117 -6.53 -3.53 -32.25
C GLN A 117 -7.49 -2.34 -32.27
N TRP A 118 -8.09 -2.02 -31.12
CA TRP A 118 -8.98 -0.87 -31.01
C TRP A 118 -8.32 0.45 -31.45
N LYS A 119 -7.07 0.68 -31.03
CA LYS A 119 -6.30 1.87 -31.42
C LYS A 119 -6.09 1.95 -32.94
N LYS A 120 -5.75 0.82 -33.57
CA LYS A 120 -5.54 0.75 -35.02
C LYS A 120 -6.83 1.03 -35.82
N ASP A 121 -7.98 0.67 -35.26
CA ASP A 121 -9.28 0.85 -35.92
C ASP A 121 -9.84 2.29 -35.79
N HIS A 122 -9.20 3.15 -34.96
CA HIS A 122 -9.67 4.51 -34.66
C HIS A 122 -8.58 5.59 -34.87
N GLU A 123 -7.47 5.24 -35.54
CA GLU A 123 -6.53 6.18 -36.19
C GLU A 123 -6.83 6.22 -37.69
#